data_AF-A0A0B2VYG7-F1
#
_entry.id   AF-A0A0B2VYG7-F1
#
_cell.length_a   1.000
_cell.length_b   1.000
_cell.length_c   1.000
_cell.angle_alpha   90.00
_cell.angle_beta   90.00
_cell.angle_gamma   90.00
#
_symmetry.space_group_name_H-M   'P 1'
#
loop_
_entity.id
_entity.type
_entity.pdbx_description
1 polymer ?
#
loop_
_entity_poly.entity_id
_entity_poly.type
_entity_poly.pdbx_seq_one_letter_code
_entity_poly.pdbx_strand_id
1 'polypeptide(L)'
;MVMSADDNFSAPALPPMPVSITANDLDRQIETLMRCECIPEQEVKALCAKAREILLQEGNVQVVDSPVTICGDIHGQFYDLMELFKVGGEVPDTNYLFLGDFVDRGFYSVETFLLLLALKVRYPDRMMLIRGNHESRQITQVYGFYDECLRKYGSSSVWRCCTEVFDCLSLSAVIAGKVFCVHGGLSPSIQTLDQIRTIDRKQEAFCQTNGVDLICRAHQLVMEGYKWHFGETVLTVWSAPNYCYRCGNVAAILELDEQLNKDFTIFEAAPQVFVNGNFVGGCDIMVQMHQEGEITDFFKKEGIKSRFSDSQQ
;
A
#
# COMPACT_ATOMS: atom_id res chain seq x y z
N MET A 1 47.80 -50.27 1.85
CA MET A 1 46.56 -50.16 2.64
C MET A 1 45.78 -48.98 2.10
N VAL A 2 44.47 -49.11 1.94
CA VAL A 2 43.57 -48.00 1.61
C VAL A 2 43.06 -47.43 2.93
N MET A 3 43.04 -46.10 3.07
CA MET A 3 42.33 -45.44 4.18
C MET A 3 40.91 -45.12 3.72
N SER A 4 39.92 -45.42 4.56
CA SER A 4 38.52 -45.17 4.27
C SER A 4 38.18 -43.67 4.36
N ALA A 5 37.19 -43.26 3.57
CA ALA A 5 36.61 -41.92 3.63
C ALA A 5 35.14 -42.07 4.04
N ASP A 6 34.86 -41.82 5.33
CA ASP A 6 33.54 -41.91 5.95
C ASP A 6 33.10 -40.55 6.54
N ASP A 7 33.35 -39.45 5.82
CA ASP A 7 32.80 -38.13 6.13
C ASP A 7 31.35 -38.03 5.62
N ASN A 8 30.42 -38.50 6.44
CA ASN A 8 28.99 -38.53 6.12
C ASN A 8 28.35 -37.12 6.21
N PHE A 9 28.63 -36.29 5.21
CA PHE A 9 28.00 -34.97 5.03
C PHE A 9 26.50 -35.12 4.73
N SER A 10 25.70 -35.20 5.79
CA SER A 10 24.24 -35.06 5.69
C SER A 10 23.91 -33.66 5.16
N ALA A 11 23.32 -33.59 3.97
CA ALA A 11 22.91 -32.32 3.37
C ALA A 11 21.89 -31.62 4.29
N PRO A 12 21.95 -30.29 4.44
CA PRO A 12 20.96 -29.56 5.24
C PRO A 12 19.56 -29.84 4.65
N ALA A 13 18.61 -30.18 5.52
CA ALA A 13 17.24 -30.41 5.11
C ALA A 13 16.70 -29.19 4.36
N LEU A 14 16.10 -29.42 3.19
CA LEU A 14 15.41 -28.37 2.44
C LEU A 14 14.38 -27.70 3.37
N PRO A 15 14.25 -26.36 3.34
CA PRO A 15 13.21 -25.68 4.10
C PRO A 15 11.85 -26.26 3.72
N PRO A 16 10.87 -26.32 4.67
CA PRO A 16 9.54 -26.82 4.36
C PRO A 16 8.96 -26.03 3.18
N MET A 17 8.37 -26.76 2.23
CA MET A 17 7.67 -26.17 1.08
C MET A 17 6.68 -25.11 1.58
N PRO A 18 6.58 -23.94 0.92
CA PRO A 18 5.65 -22.91 1.33
C PRO A 18 4.23 -23.47 1.37
N VAL A 19 3.51 -23.18 2.45
CA VAL A 19 2.13 -23.64 2.65
C VAL A 19 1.28 -23.10 1.49
N SER A 20 0.66 -24.00 0.73
CA SER A 20 -0.17 -23.63 -0.41
C SER A 20 -1.45 -22.96 0.09
N ILE A 21 -1.47 -21.63 0.09
CA ILE A 21 -2.63 -20.82 0.45
C ILE A 21 -3.82 -21.16 -0.46
N THR A 22 -4.98 -21.47 0.13
CA THR A 22 -6.20 -21.78 -0.64
C THR A 22 -7.04 -20.52 -0.89
N ALA A 23 -8.01 -20.61 -1.80
CA ALA A 23 -8.98 -19.52 -2.01
C ALA A 23 -9.75 -19.18 -0.72
N ASN A 24 -10.14 -20.19 0.05
CA ASN A 24 -10.85 -20.00 1.33
C ASN A 24 -9.96 -19.33 2.40
N ASP A 25 -8.65 -19.58 2.40
CA ASP A 25 -7.71 -18.89 3.28
C ASP A 25 -7.58 -17.41 2.90
N LEU A 26 -7.47 -17.11 1.60
CA LEU A 26 -7.43 -15.75 1.08
C LEU A 26 -8.73 -15.00 1.38
N ASP A 27 -9.90 -15.61 1.14
CA ASP A 27 -11.19 -14.97 1.37
C ASP A 27 -11.38 -14.63 2.86
N ARG A 28 -11.00 -15.54 3.78
CA ARG A 28 -10.96 -15.24 5.22
C ARG A 28 -9.93 -14.16 5.58
N GLN A 29 -8.74 -14.17 4.97
CA GLN A 29 -7.73 -13.13 5.22
C GLN A 29 -8.22 -11.75 4.78
N ILE A 30 -8.89 -11.66 3.63
CA ILE A 30 -9.52 -10.44 3.14
C ILE A 30 -10.61 -10.01 4.11
N GLU A 31 -11.53 -10.89 4.54
CA GLU A 31 -12.54 -10.55 5.55
C GLU A 31 -11.94 -9.99 6.86
N THR A 32 -10.86 -10.59 7.36
CA THR A 32 -10.13 -10.11 8.55
C THR A 32 -9.48 -8.76 8.30
N LEU A 33 -8.75 -8.59 7.20
CA LEU A 33 -8.08 -7.34 6.86
C LEU A 33 -9.08 -6.20 6.59
N MET A 34 -10.23 -6.47 5.97
CA MET A 34 -11.35 -5.51 5.79
C MET A 34 -11.94 -5.00 7.10
N ARG A 35 -11.76 -5.71 8.22
CA ARG A 35 -12.14 -5.23 9.58
C ARG A 35 -11.02 -4.46 10.28
N CYS A 36 -9.92 -4.17 9.58
CA CYS A 36 -8.69 -3.61 10.15
C CYS A 36 -8.02 -4.53 11.21
N GLU A 37 -8.18 -5.85 11.07
CA GLU A 37 -7.58 -6.83 11.97
C GLU A 37 -6.28 -7.41 11.35
N CYS A 38 -5.22 -7.55 12.15
CA CYS A 38 -3.99 -8.21 11.72
C CYS A 38 -4.18 -9.73 11.53
N ILE A 39 -3.79 -10.25 10.37
CA ILE A 39 -3.65 -11.70 10.13
C ILE A 39 -2.33 -12.24 10.76
N PRO A 40 -2.25 -13.51 11.19
CA PRO A 40 -1.03 -14.06 11.83
C PRO A 40 0.25 -13.96 11.00
N GLU A 41 1.42 -13.84 11.64
CA GLU A 41 2.73 -13.69 10.95
C GLU A 41 3.02 -14.81 9.93
N GLN A 42 2.56 -16.05 10.20
CA GLN A 42 2.71 -17.17 9.27
C GLN A 42 1.84 -17.01 8.00
N GLU A 43 0.66 -16.40 8.15
CA GLU A 43 -0.24 -16.09 7.03
C GLU A 43 0.31 -14.94 6.19
N VAL A 44 0.85 -13.90 6.83
CA VAL A 44 1.59 -12.83 6.15
C VAL A 44 2.75 -13.39 5.32
N LYS A 45 3.52 -14.34 5.87
CA LYS A 45 4.62 -15.00 5.17
C LYS A 45 4.13 -15.79 3.94
N ALA A 46 3.04 -16.53 4.06
CA ALA A 46 2.44 -17.27 2.94
C ALA A 46 1.88 -16.32 1.85
N LEU A 47 1.18 -15.25 2.27
CA LEU A 47 0.63 -14.23 1.37
C LEU A 47 1.75 -13.50 0.60
N CYS A 48 2.78 -13.01 1.29
CA CYS A 48 3.91 -12.34 0.65
C CYS A 48 4.69 -13.28 -0.29
N ALA A 49 4.84 -14.56 0.07
CA ALA A 49 5.45 -15.55 -0.83
C ALA A 49 4.60 -15.72 -2.11
N LYS A 50 3.28 -15.91 -1.97
CA LYS A 50 2.36 -16.09 -3.10
C LYS A 50 2.26 -14.85 -3.99
N ALA A 51 2.24 -13.66 -3.39
CA ALA A 51 2.27 -12.41 -4.13
C ALA A 51 3.54 -12.25 -4.95
N ARG A 52 4.70 -12.64 -4.42
CA ARG A 52 5.97 -12.63 -5.17
C ARG A 52 5.95 -13.61 -6.34
N GLU A 53 5.32 -14.79 -6.23
CA GLU A 53 5.17 -15.68 -7.39
C GLU A 53 4.41 -15.04 -8.57
N ILE A 54 3.41 -14.21 -8.27
CA ILE A 54 2.59 -13.50 -9.26
C ILE A 54 3.36 -12.28 -9.79
N LEU A 55 3.80 -11.40 -8.89
CA LEU A 55 4.53 -10.17 -9.22
C LEU A 55 5.89 -10.43 -9.89
N LEU A 56 6.44 -11.65 -9.83
CA LEU A 56 7.66 -12.02 -10.58
C LEU A 56 7.40 -12.47 -12.03
N GLN A 57 6.15 -12.80 -12.38
CA GLN A 57 5.74 -13.06 -13.77
C GLN A 57 5.37 -11.75 -14.49
N GLU A 58 5.09 -10.70 -13.72
CA GLU A 58 4.84 -9.34 -14.19
C GLU A 58 6.10 -8.63 -14.74
N GLY A 59 5.95 -7.92 -15.85
CA GLY A 59 6.96 -7.01 -16.40
C GLY A 59 6.93 -5.61 -15.74
N ASN A 60 7.96 -4.80 -15.96
CA ASN A 60 8.06 -3.46 -15.34
C ASN A 60 7.00 -2.45 -15.83
N VAL A 61 6.48 -2.68 -17.04
CA VAL A 61 5.43 -1.88 -17.68
C VAL A 61 4.24 -2.80 -17.91
N GLN A 62 3.21 -2.64 -17.09
CA GLN A 62 1.99 -3.43 -17.17
C GLN A 62 1.09 -2.95 -18.29
N VAL A 63 0.30 -3.87 -18.85
CA VAL A 63 -0.79 -3.53 -19.77
C VAL A 63 -2.09 -3.73 -19.01
N VAL A 64 -2.94 -2.71 -19.00
CA VAL A 64 -4.20 -2.69 -18.26
C VAL A 64 -5.33 -2.38 -19.24
N ASP A 65 -6.39 -3.16 -19.20
CA ASP A 65 -7.58 -2.92 -20.02
C ASP A 65 -8.56 -1.98 -19.31
N SER A 66 -9.35 -1.26 -20.10
CA SER A 66 -10.47 -0.43 -19.64
C SER A 66 -11.77 -1.27 -19.65
N PRO A 67 -12.70 -1.07 -18.68
CA PRO A 67 -12.75 0.05 -17.74
C PRO A 67 -11.83 -0.17 -16.52
N VAL A 68 -11.32 0.89 -15.90
CA VAL A 68 -10.45 0.80 -14.72
C VAL A 68 -10.49 2.05 -13.84
N THR A 69 -10.47 1.84 -12.52
CA THR A 69 -10.42 2.87 -11.48
C THR A 69 -8.98 3.05 -11.00
N ILE A 70 -8.46 4.28 -11.12
CA ILE A 70 -7.07 4.66 -10.82
C ILE A 70 -7.00 5.37 -9.47
N CYS A 71 -6.12 4.87 -8.60
CA CYS A 71 -5.95 5.32 -7.22
C CYS A 71 -4.51 5.80 -6.98
N GLY A 72 -4.35 6.99 -6.41
CA GLY A 72 -3.05 7.54 -6.01
C GLY A 72 -2.59 7.03 -4.64
N ASP A 73 -1.74 7.84 -4.00
CA ASP A 73 -1.13 7.65 -2.69
C ASP A 73 -2.19 7.34 -1.60
N ILE A 74 -1.92 6.34 -0.72
CA ILE A 74 -2.85 5.86 0.34
C ILE A 74 -2.26 6.02 1.75
N HIS A 75 -0.94 5.85 1.91
CA HIS A 75 -0.18 6.16 3.13
C HIS A 75 -0.79 5.63 4.45
N GLY A 76 -1.13 4.34 4.50
CA GLY A 76 -1.64 3.68 5.71
C GLY A 76 -2.97 4.24 6.25
N GLN A 77 -3.69 5.07 5.48
CA GLN A 77 -5.00 5.61 5.85
C GLN A 77 -6.11 4.57 5.57
N PHE A 78 -6.10 3.46 6.31
CA PHE A 78 -6.95 2.29 6.07
C PHE A 78 -8.45 2.62 5.93
N TYR A 79 -8.99 3.49 6.79
CA TYR A 79 -10.42 3.83 6.77
C TYR A 79 -10.81 4.70 5.56
N ASP A 80 -9.87 5.46 5.00
CA ASP A 80 -10.07 6.20 3.75
C ASP A 80 -9.95 5.26 2.54
N LEU A 81 -9.10 4.22 2.60
CA LEU A 81 -9.12 3.11 1.64
C LEU A 81 -10.46 2.34 1.68
N MET A 82 -11.09 2.21 2.85
CA MET A 82 -12.44 1.64 2.95
C MET A 82 -13.51 2.54 2.33
N GLU A 83 -13.34 3.87 2.34
CA GLU A 83 -14.25 4.77 1.62
C GLU A 83 -14.00 4.72 0.11
N LEU A 84 -12.74 4.66 -0.32
CA LEU A 84 -12.33 4.47 -1.71
C LEU A 84 -13.01 3.25 -2.37
N PHE A 85 -13.05 2.10 -1.68
CA PHE A 85 -13.77 0.92 -2.19
C PHE A 85 -15.30 1.08 -2.22
N LYS A 86 -15.90 1.88 -1.32
CA LYS A 86 -17.34 2.17 -1.39
C LYS A 86 -17.70 3.06 -2.58
N VAL A 87 -16.81 3.98 -2.96
CA VAL A 87 -17.08 4.93 -4.05
C VAL A 87 -16.66 4.43 -5.44
N GLY A 88 -15.60 3.63 -5.55
CA GLY A 88 -15.17 2.98 -6.80
C GLY A 88 -15.72 1.56 -7.02
N GLY A 89 -16.43 0.99 -6.05
CA GLY A 89 -17.02 -0.34 -6.13
C GLY A 89 -16.08 -1.49 -5.72
N GLU A 90 -16.68 -2.68 -5.57
CA GLU A 90 -16.03 -3.86 -4.99
C GLU A 90 -15.32 -4.74 -6.04
N VAL A 91 -14.21 -5.35 -5.63
CA VAL A 91 -13.48 -6.35 -6.41
C VAL A 91 -14.19 -7.70 -6.23
N PRO A 92 -14.53 -8.46 -7.30
CA PRO A 92 -13.91 -8.47 -8.63
C PRO A 92 -14.68 -7.75 -9.76
N ASP A 93 -15.72 -6.99 -9.44
CA ASP A 93 -16.54 -6.32 -10.46
C ASP A 93 -15.87 -5.04 -10.98
N THR A 94 -15.20 -4.28 -10.11
CA THR A 94 -14.30 -3.17 -10.49
C THR A 94 -12.86 -3.67 -10.77
N ASN A 95 -12.24 -3.17 -11.84
CA ASN A 95 -10.78 -3.26 -12.06
C ASN A 95 -10.08 -2.05 -11.41
N TYR A 96 -8.96 -2.26 -10.72
CA TYR A 96 -8.20 -1.21 -10.03
C TYR A 96 -6.74 -1.12 -10.48
N LEU A 97 -6.21 0.10 -10.53
CA LEU A 97 -4.79 0.42 -10.63
C LEU A 97 -4.39 1.37 -9.50
N PHE A 98 -3.63 0.88 -8.52
CA PHE A 98 -3.03 1.71 -7.47
C PHE A 98 -1.59 2.11 -7.85
N LEU A 99 -1.27 3.40 -7.69
CA LEU A 99 -0.04 4.02 -8.22
C LEU A 99 1.20 3.93 -7.30
N GLY A 100 1.01 3.58 -6.02
CA GLY A 100 2.10 3.43 -5.04
C GLY A 100 1.80 4.13 -3.72
N ASP A 101 2.82 4.21 -2.85
CA ASP A 101 2.79 4.84 -1.54
C ASP A 101 1.61 4.33 -0.69
N PHE A 102 1.58 3.02 -0.46
CA PHE A 102 0.59 2.32 0.35
C PHE A 102 0.85 2.47 1.85
N VAL A 103 2.11 2.71 2.23
CA VAL A 103 2.62 2.62 3.61
C VAL A 103 3.18 3.95 4.14
N ASP A 104 3.57 3.92 5.42
CA ASP A 104 4.03 5.04 6.24
C ASP A 104 2.96 6.12 6.44
N ARG A 105 3.28 7.11 7.30
CA ARG A 105 2.45 8.29 7.64
C ARG A 105 1.19 7.97 8.46
N GLY A 106 0.35 7.04 8.01
CA GLY A 106 -0.83 6.54 8.73
C GLY A 106 -0.49 5.38 9.66
N PHE A 107 -1.39 5.08 10.61
CA PHE A 107 -1.17 4.09 11.68
C PHE A 107 -1.48 2.64 11.29
N TYR A 108 -1.96 2.42 10.06
CA TYR A 108 -2.50 1.15 9.56
C TYR A 108 -1.89 0.75 8.21
N SER A 109 -0.60 1.04 8.03
CA SER A 109 0.17 0.66 6.83
C SER A 109 0.20 -0.86 6.63
N VAL A 110 0.24 -1.63 7.73
CA VAL A 110 0.17 -3.09 7.75
C VAL A 110 -1.13 -3.59 7.13
N GLU A 111 -2.28 -3.17 7.66
CA GLU A 111 -3.59 -3.64 7.21
C GLU A 111 -3.89 -3.13 5.79
N THR A 112 -3.53 -1.87 5.49
CA THR A 112 -3.65 -1.24 4.17
C THR A 112 -2.88 -2.04 3.11
N PHE A 113 -1.58 -2.28 3.31
CA PHE A 113 -0.78 -2.99 2.32
C PHE A 113 -1.15 -4.48 2.23
N LEU A 114 -1.38 -5.15 3.35
CA LEU A 114 -1.75 -6.58 3.34
C LEU A 114 -3.12 -6.81 2.70
N LEU A 115 -4.08 -5.90 2.85
CA LEU A 115 -5.38 -5.98 2.16
C LEU A 115 -5.21 -5.85 0.64
N LEU A 116 -4.52 -4.81 0.18
CA LEU A 116 -4.21 -4.63 -1.25
C LEU A 116 -3.46 -5.84 -1.82
N LEU A 117 -2.56 -6.44 -1.04
CA LEU A 117 -1.81 -7.62 -1.41
C LEU A 117 -2.66 -8.90 -1.45
N ALA A 118 -3.58 -9.08 -0.49
CA ALA A 118 -4.53 -10.20 -0.47
C ALA A 118 -5.49 -10.13 -1.66
N LEU A 119 -6.03 -8.94 -1.95
CA LEU A 119 -6.84 -8.68 -3.14
C LEU A 119 -6.03 -8.93 -4.43
N LYS A 120 -4.75 -8.52 -4.50
CA LYS A 120 -3.87 -8.83 -5.63
C LYS A 120 -3.61 -10.31 -5.83
N VAL A 121 -3.43 -11.09 -4.76
CA VAL A 121 -3.23 -12.54 -4.84
C VAL A 121 -4.53 -13.26 -5.21
N ARG A 122 -5.68 -12.76 -4.74
CA ARG A 122 -6.99 -13.37 -4.97
C ARG A 122 -7.62 -13.02 -6.33
N TYR A 123 -7.28 -11.86 -6.88
CA TYR A 123 -7.81 -11.34 -8.14
C TYR A 123 -6.69 -10.67 -8.99
N PRO A 124 -5.68 -11.44 -9.44
CA PRO A 124 -4.46 -10.89 -10.04
C PRO A 124 -4.68 -10.08 -11.32
N ASP A 125 -5.75 -10.38 -12.08
CA ASP A 125 -6.13 -9.70 -13.31
C ASP A 125 -7.07 -8.50 -13.09
N ARG A 126 -7.58 -8.31 -11.86
CA ARG A 126 -8.45 -7.18 -11.46
C ARG A 126 -7.71 -6.10 -10.70
N MET A 127 -6.73 -6.51 -9.89
CA MET A 127 -5.94 -5.61 -9.05
C MET A 127 -4.56 -5.40 -9.67
N MET A 128 -4.22 -4.16 -9.99
CA MET A 128 -2.87 -3.78 -10.40
C MET A 128 -2.21 -2.87 -9.36
N LEU A 129 -1.00 -3.22 -8.95
CA LEU A 129 -0.20 -2.50 -7.96
C LEU A 129 1.16 -2.16 -8.58
N ILE A 130 1.47 -0.87 -8.67
CA ILE A 130 2.83 -0.40 -9.04
C ILE A 130 3.56 0.20 -7.83
N ARG A 131 4.87 0.35 -7.93
CA ARG A 131 5.77 0.72 -6.82
C ARG A 131 5.88 2.25 -6.65
N GLY A 132 5.52 2.76 -5.48
CA GLY A 132 5.84 4.12 -5.04
C GLY A 132 7.24 4.23 -4.41
N ASN A 133 7.56 5.38 -3.82
CA ASN A 133 8.85 5.58 -3.14
C ASN A 133 8.84 5.09 -1.68
N HIS A 134 7.68 5.06 -1.03
CA HIS A 134 7.51 4.46 0.29
C HIS A 134 7.62 2.93 0.27
N GLU A 135 7.46 2.26 -0.87
CA GLU A 135 7.73 0.83 -1.02
C GLU A 135 9.25 0.53 -1.11
N SER A 136 10.03 0.94 -0.09
CA SER A 136 11.48 0.73 0.03
C SER A 136 11.93 0.61 1.50
N ARG A 137 13.04 -0.09 1.77
CA ARG A 137 13.55 -0.29 3.15
C ARG A 137 13.99 1.03 3.78
N GLN A 138 14.65 1.89 3.01
CA GLN A 138 15.20 3.16 3.49
C GLN A 138 14.11 4.13 3.99
N ILE A 139 12.98 4.23 3.27
CA ILE A 139 11.90 5.15 3.62
C ILE A 139 11.05 4.59 4.77
N THR A 140 10.73 3.29 4.75
CA THR A 140 9.91 2.64 5.79
C THR A 140 10.57 2.51 7.15
N GLN A 141 11.90 2.59 7.23
CA GLN A 141 12.66 2.72 8.48
C GLN A 141 12.66 4.15 9.06
N VAL A 142 12.11 5.14 8.35
CA VAL A 142 12.11 6.56 8.76
C VAL A 142 10.70 7.10 8.99
N TYR A 143 9.68 6.59 8.30
CA TYR A 143 8.33 7.19 8.31
C TYR A 143 7.21 6.31 8.88
N GLY A 144 7.55 5.17 9.50
CA GLY A 144 6.69 4.48 10.47
C GLY A 144 6.46 2.99 10.24
N PHE A 145 6.48 2.49 9.01
CA PHE A 145 6.06 1.12 8.70
C PHE A 145 6.95 0.04 9.33
N TYR A 146 8.25 0.28 9.48
CA TYR A 146 9.15 -0.62 10.23
C TYR A 146 8.71 -0.78 11.69
N ASP A 147 8.47 0.35 12.37
CA ASP A 147 8.07 0.37 13.78
C ASP A 147 6.62 -0.12 13.97
N GLU A 148 5.74 0.14 13.00
CA GLU A 148 4.38 -0.40 12.97
C GLU A 148 4.38 -1.92 12.89
N CYS A 149 5.20 -2.51 12.01
CA CYS A 149 5.39 -3.96 11.93
C CYS A 149 5.96 -4.52 13.24
N LEU A 150 6.98 -3.86 13.81
CA LEU A 150 7.60 -4.28 15.07
C LEU A 150 6.62 -4.21 16.25
N ARG A 151 5.77 -3.18 16.31
CA ARG A 151 4.71 -3.00 17.31
C ARG A 151 3.60 -4.05 17.18
N LYS A 152 3.12 -4.31 15.96
CA LYS A 152 1.98 -5.21 15.71
C LYS A 152 2.34 -6.71 15.79
N TYR A 153 3.57 -7.09 15.43
CA TYR A 153 4.01 -8.50 15.39
C TYR A 153 5.11 -8.86 16.39
N GLY A 154 5.65 -7.90 17.15
CA GLY A 154 6.80 -8.12 18.04
C GLY A 154 8.11 -8.44 17.32
N SER A 155 8.12 -8.40 15.98
CA SER A 155 9.21 -8.86 15.14
C SER A 155 9.27 -8.05 13.83
N SER A 156 10.48 -7.78 13.34
CA SER A 156 10.68 -7.18 12.01
C SER A 156 10.53 -8.20 10.87
N SER A 157 9.96 -9.39 11.11
CA SER A 157 9.79 -10.41 10.06
C SER A 157 8.72 -10.02 9.04
N VAL A 158 7.61 -9.40 9.46
CA VAL A 158 6.58 -8.91 8.53
C VAL A 158 7.14 -7.84 7.60
N TRP A 159 7.87 -6.86 8.15
CA TRP A 159 8.54 -5.81 7.36
C TRP A 159 9.53 -6.39 6.33
N ARG A 160 10.31 -7.42 6.67
CA ARG A 160 11.17 -8.12 5.69
C ARG A 160 10.35 -8.74 4.56
N CYS A 161 9.29 -9.48 4.89
CA CYS A 161 8.44 -10.11 3.88
C CYS A 161 7.72 -9.09 2.98
N CYS A 162 7.29 -7.94 3.53
CA CYS A 162 6.68 -6.86 2.74
C CYS A 162 7.72 -6.17 1.84
N THR A 163 8.92 -5.89 2.34
CA THR A 163 9.98 -5.26 1.51
C THR A 163 10.52 -6.20 0.42
N GLU A 164 10.49 -7.52 0.62
CA GLU A 164 10.72 -8.51 -0.45
C GLU A 164 9.61 -8.56 -1.52
N VAL A 165 8.38 -8.14 -1.19
CA VAL A 165 7.27 -7.95 -2.15
C VAL A 165 7.46 -6.64 -2.90
N PHE A 166 7.85 -5.56 -2.21
CA PHE A 166 8.10 -4.25 -2.82
C PHE A 166 9.10 -4.32 -3.98
N ASP A 167 10.16 -5.14 -3.85
CA ASP A 167 11.16 -5.37 -4.90
C ASP A 167 10.64 -6.16 -6.12
N CYS A 168 9.41 -6.70 -6.03
CA CYS A 168 8.75 -7.42 -7.13
C CYS A 168 7.68 -6.56 -7.83
N LEU A 169 7.14 -5.52 -7.18
CA LEU A 169 6.10 -4.64 -7.73
C LEU A 169 6.48 -4.05 -9.09
N SER A 170 5.49 -3.93 -9.98
CA SER A 170 5.65 -3.32 -11.30
C SER A 170 6.01 -1.83 -11.18
N LEU A 171 6.76 -1.24 -12.13
CA LEU A 171 7.22 0.16 -12.03
C LEU A 171 6.25 1.17 -12.66
N SER A 172 5.37 0.70 -13.53
CA SER A 172 4.44 1.54 -14.30
C SER A 172 3.36 0.69 -14.97
N ALA A 173 2.29 1.34 -15.42
CA ALA A 173 1.24 0.72 -16.23
C ALA A 173 0.92 1.56 -17.48
N VAL A 174 0.36 0.91 -18.49
CA VAL A 174 -0.18 1.51 -19.71
C VAL A 174 -1.60 1.00 -19.93
N ILE A 175 -2.58 1.88 -19.75
CA ILE A 175 -4.00 1.57 -19.91
C ILE A 175 -4.39 1.71 -21.39
N ALA A 176 -5.00 0.68 -21.96
CA ALA A 176 -5.52 0.63 -23.33
C ALA A 176 -4.54 1.14 -24.42
N GLY A 177 -3.23 0.96 -24.19
CA GLY A 177 -2.16 1.45 -25.07
C GLY A 177 -1.99 2.97 -25.16
N LYS A 178 -2.69 3.76 -24.32
CA LYS A 178 -2.85 5.22 -24.48
C LYS A 178 -2.53 6.06 -23.25
N VAL A 179 -2.75 5.54 -22.03
CA VAL A 179 -2.53 6.30 -20.77
C VAL A 179 -1.41 5.65 -19.97
N PHE A 180 -0.34 6.39 -19.67
CA PHE A 180 0.83 5.90 -18.92
C PHE A 180 0.81 6.38 -17.46
N CYS A 181 1.17 5.50 -16.51
CA CYS A 181 0.97 5.68 -15.06
C CYS A 181 2.22 5.25 -14.25
N VAL A 182 2.66 6.05 -13.23
CA VAL A 182 3.94 5.91 -12.46
C VAL A 182 3.92 6.76 -11.13
N HIS A 183 5.04 7.25 -10.48
CA HIS A 183 5.02 7.83 -9.08
C HIS A 183 5.38 9.32 -8.65
N GLY A 184 6.46 10.12 -8.90
CA GLY A 184 6.51 11.65 -8.69
C GLY A 184 6.98 12.73 -9.76
N GLY A 185 7.05 12.48 -11.09
CA GLY A 185 7.62 13.24 -12.25
C GLY A 185 8.44 12.42 -13.31
N LEU A 186 8.18 12.48 -14.63
CA LEU A 186 8.93 11.72 -15.68
C LEU A 186 10.47 11.88 -15.58
N SER A 187 11.25 10.84 -15.91
CA SER A 187 12.73 10.89 -15.85
C SER A 187 13.39 11.33 -17.18
N PRO A 188 14.31 12.30 -17.19
CA PRO A 188 14.99 12.77 -18.41
C PRO A 188 15.81 11.71 -19.18
N SER A 189 16.25 10.64 -18.52
CA SER A 189 17.00 9.53 -19.15
C SER A 189 16.10 8.46 -19.77
N ILE A 190 14.79 8.50 -19.50
CA ILE A 190 13.80 7.52 -19.96
C ILE A 190 12.85 8.21 -20.95
N GLN A 191 13.06 7.94 -22.23
CA GLN A 191 12.31 8.52 -23.36
C GLN A 191 11.31 7.55 -23.98
N THR A 192 11.45 6.23 -23.75
CA THR A 192 10.53 5.20 -24.26
C THR A 192 10.11 4.19 -23.19
N LEU A 193 8.93 3.58 -23.39
CA LEU A 193 8.44 2.48 -22.54
C LEU A 193 9.36 1.26 -22.55
N ASP A 194 10.08 1.02 -23.65
CA ASP A 194 11.01 -0.12 -23.76
C ASP A 194 12.23 0.05 -22.85
N GLN A 195 12.70 1.27 -22.61
CA GLN A 195 13.74 1.52 -21.60
C GLN A 195 13.25 1.13 -20.20
N ILE A 196 11.99 1.42 -19.86
CA ILE A 196 11.39 0.99 -18.57
C ILE A 196 11.28 -0.53 -18.51
N ARG A 197 10.89 -1.20 -19.60
CA ARG A 197 10.85 -2.68 -19.69
C ARG A 197 12.21 -3.34 -19.43
N THR A 198 13.32 -2.66 -19.72
CA THR A 198 14.68 -3.18 -19.51
C THR A 198 15.30 -2.93 -18.13
N ILE A 199 14.62 -2.19 -17.23
CA ILE A 199 15.13 -1.91 -15.88
C ILE A 199 15.24 -3.20 -15.03
N ASP A 200 16.35 -3.40 -14.31
CA ASP A 200 16.35 -4.34 -13.18
C ASP A 200 15.69 -3.67 -11.96
N ARG A 201 14.41 -3.99 -11.75
CA ARG A 201 13.60 -3.41 -10.66
C ARG A 201 13.89 -3.98 -9.26
N LYS A 202 14.76 -5.01 -9.16
CA LYS A 202 15.08 -5.70 -7.89
C LYS A 202 16.25 -5.06 -7.12
N GLN A 203 16.57 -3.79 -7.40
CA GLN A 203 17.68 -3.08 -6.78
C GLN A 203 17.20 -1.81 -6.08
N GLU A 204 17.31 -1.75 -4.75
CA GLU A 204 17.13 -0.49 -4.00
C GLU A 204 18.15 0.58 -4.42
N ALA A 205 19.33 0.13 -4.87
CA ALA A 205 20.41 0.99 -5.35
C ALA A 205 20.24 1.43 -6.82
N PHE A 206 19.08 1.21 -7.47
CA PHE A 206 18.90 1.49 -8.91
C PHE A 206 19.43 2.88 -9.33
N CYS A 207 19.13 3.92 -8.55
CA CYS A 207 19.60 5.29 -8.80
C CYS A 207 21.13 5.40 -8.81
N GLN A 208 21.81 4.73 -7.86
CA GLN A 208 23.28 4.70 -7.76
C GLN A 208 23.92 3.81 -8.83
N THR A 209 23.35 2.63 -9.11
CA THR A 209 23.88 1.68 -10.10
C THR A 209 23.83 2.24 -11.53
N ASN A 210 22.79 3.02 -11.87
CA ASN A 210 22.54 3.50 -13.23
C ASN A 210 22.86 4.99 -13.45
N GLY A 211 23.26 5.73 -12.41
CA GLY A 211 23.51 7.18 -12.51
C GLY A 211 22.25 7.98 -12.83
N VAL A 212 21.16 7.71 -12.10
CA VAL A 212 19.84 8.34 -12.31
C VAL A 212 19.34 8.90 -10.97
N ASP A 213 19.08 10.20 -10.89
CA ASP A 213 18.82 10.86 -9.60
C ASP A 213 17.37 10.68 -9.06
N LEU A 214 16.37 10.34 -9.90
CA LEU A 214 14.94 10.18 -9.49
C LEU A 214 14.05 9.39 -10.51
N ILE A 215 12.90 8.81 -10.09
CA ILE A 215 11.91 8.04 -10.93
C ILE A 215 10.46 8.26 -10.48
N CYS A 216 9.52 8.68 -11.36
CA CYS A 216 8.38 9.50 -10.88
C CYS A 216 7.17 9.69 -11.99
N ARG A 217 5.81 10.09 -11.99
CA ARG A 217 4.62 10.76 -11.21
C ARG A 217 3.31 9.94 -11.05
N ALA A 218 2.52 9.95 -9.94
CA ALA A 218 1.88 10.99 -9.04
C ALA A 218 2.63 11.78 -7.90
N HIS A 219 2.63 11.34 -6.61
CA HIS A 219 3.40 11.76 -5.39
C HIS A 219 3.23 13.18 -4.82
N GLN A 220 2.68 14.15 -5.57
CA GLN A 220 2.50 15.51 -5.06
C GLN A 220 1.11 15.68 -4.42
N LEU A 221 1.07 16.08 -3.14
CA LEU A 221 -0.17 16.46 -2.46
C LEU A 221 -0.94 17.52 -3.26
N VAL A 222 -2.20 17.21 -3.56
CA VAL A 222 -3.15 18.11 -4.23
C VAL A 222 -4.27 18.44 -3.25
N MET A 223 -4.60 19.72 -3.07
CA MET A 223 -5.68 20.14 -2.16
C MET A 223 -7.06 19.75 -2.69
N GLU A 224 -7.17 19.75 -4.01
CA GLU A 224 -8.36 19.53 -4.84
C GLU A 224 -8.56 18.04 -5.22
N GLY A 225 -7.81 17.09 -4.64
CA GLY A 225 -7.86 15.65 -4.96
C GLY A 225 -7.22 15.25 -6.30
N TYR A 226 -7.34 16.06 -7.35
CA TYR A 226 -6.64 15.85 -8.63
C TYR A 226 -6.20 17.17 -9.29
N LYS A 227 -5.16 17.12 -10.14
CA LYS A 227 -4.58 18.31 -10.78
C LYS A 227 -4.01 18.05 -12.16
N TRP A 228 -4.46 18.84 -13.13
CA TRP A 228 -3.87 18.89 -14.47
C TRP A 228 -2.68 19.85 -14.52
N HIS A 229 -1.66 19.46 -15.29
CA HIS A 229 -0.43 20.20 -15.52
C HIS A 229 -0.10 20.22 -17.02
N PHE A 230 0.78 21.14 -17.43
CA PHE A 230 1.35 21.22 -18.78
C PHE A 230 0.32 21.18 -19.92
N GLY A 231 -0.78 21.93 -19.76
CA GLY A 231 -1.86 21.98 -20.77
C GLY A 231 -2.63 20.67 -20.90
N GLU A 232 -3.03 20.09 -19.76
CA GLU A 232 -3.82 18.84 -19.66
C GLU A 232 -3.12 17.58 -20.22
N THR A 233 -1.82 17.67 -20.51
CA THR A 233 -1.01 16.52 -20.95
C THR A 233 -0.55 15.63 -19.79
N VAL A 234 -0.65 16.11 -18.55
CA VAL A 234 -0.13 15.44 -17.35
C VAL A 234 -1.10 15.63 -16.19
N LEU A 235 -1.46 14.54 -15.50
CA LEU A 235 -2.36 14.51 -14.35
C LEU A 235 -1.61 14.11 -13.08
N THR A 236 -2.04 14.58 -11.91
CA THR A 236 -1.87 13.90 -10.61
C THR A 236 -3.25 13.58 -10.07
N VAL A 237 -3.42 12.37 -9.55
CA VAL A 237 -4.56 11.94 -8.72
C VAL A 237 -4.00 11.66 -7.33
N TRP A 238 -4.71 12.08 -6.28
CA TRP A 238 -4.29 11.95 -4.89
C TRP A 238 -5.43 11.34 -4.07
N SER A 239 -5.21 10.18 -3.45
CA SER A 239 -6.28 9.36 -2.87
C SER A 239 -6.27 9.30 -1.32
N ALA A 240 -5.43 10.11 -0.66
CA ALA A 240 -5.35 10.22 0.80
C ALA A 240 -5.96 11.55 1.31
N PRO A 241 -7.24 11.59 1.71
CA PRO A 241 -7.91 12.82 2.16
C PRO A 241 -7.41 13.26 3.55
N ASN A 242 -7.50 14.56 3.86
CA ASN A 242 -6.93 15.19 5.06
C ASN A 242 -5.52 14.67 5.42
N TYR A 243 -4.61 14.64 4.45
CA TYR A 243 -3.32 13.96 4.54
C TYR A 243 -2.51 14.31 5.80
N CYS A 244 -1.85 13.31 6.38
CA CYS A 244 -1.16 13.40 7.67
C CYS A 244 -2.06 13.97 8.79
N TYR A 245 -3.38 13.72 8.70
CA TYR A 245 -4.44 14.19 9.59
C TYR A 245 -4.50 15.72 9.78
N ARG A 246 -3.91 16.51 8.87
CA ARG A 246 -3.70 17.96 9.09
C ARG A 246 -3.73 18.83 7.83
N CYS A 247 -3.69 18.24 6.64
CA CYS A 247 -3.56 19.01 5.41
C CYS A 247 -4.90 19.60 4.93
N GLY A 248 -6.05 19.05 5.33
CA GLY A 248 -7.37 19.56 4.94
C GLY A 248 -7.68 19.47 3.44
N ASN A 249 -6.97 18.64 2.69
CA ASN A 249 -7.27 18.33 1.29
C ASN A 249 -8.43 17.34 1.18
N VAL A 250 -9.13 17.36 0.04
CA VAL A 250 -9.98 16.24 -0.40
C VAL A 250 -9.13 15.20 -1.16
N ALA A 251 -9.71 14.06 -1.46
CA ALA A 251 -9.13 13.01 -2.29
C ALA A 251 -9.94 12.77 -3.56
N ALA A 252 -9.35 12.09 -4.53
CA ALA A 252 -10.00 11.68 -5.76
C ALA A 252 -9.60 10.25 -6.14
N ILE A 253 -10.48 9.60 -6.91
CA ILE A 253 -10.14 8.52 -7.86
C ILE A 253 -10.43 9.02 -9.28
N LEU A 254 -9.78 8.41 -10.28
CA LEU A 254 -10.07 8.63 -11.69
C LEU A 254 -10.59 7.33 -12.30
N GLU A 255 -11.80 7.36 -12.84
CA GLU A 255 -12.39 6.23 -13.55
C GLU A 255 -12.30 6.44 -15.06
N LEU A 256 -11.84 5.40 -15.77
CA LEU A 256 -11.75 5.37 -17.23
C LEU A 256 -12.72 4.32 -17.77
N ASP A 257 -13.66 4.73 -18.63
CA ASP A 257 -14.55 3.81 -19.37
C ASP A 257 -13.84 3.16 -20.58
N GLU A 258 -14.53 2.30 -21.32
CA GLU A 258 -13.94 1.61 -22.49
C GLU A 258 -13.63 2.53 -23.68
N GLN A 259 -14.03 3.80 -23.61
CA GLN A 259 -13.69 4.85 -24.58
C GLN A 259 -12.60 5.81 -24.05
N LEU A 260 -12.17 5.65 -22.79
CA LEU A 260 -11.27 6.53 -22.04
C LEU A 260 -11.82 7.94 -21.81
N ASN A 261 -13.15 8.07 -21.72
CA ASN A 261 -13.76 9.16 -20.99
C ASN A 261 -13.31 9.10 -19.52
N LYS A 262 -13.36 10.24 -18.83
CA LYS A 262 -12.75 10.41 -17.50
C LYS A 262 -13.84 10.90 -16.55
N ASP A 263 -14.12 10.12 -15.52
CA ASP A 263 -14.90 10.58 -14.38
C ASP A 263 -14.01 10.73 -13.14
N PHE A 264 -14.32 11.71 -12.29
CA PHE A 264 -13.50 12.10 -11.15
C PHE A 264 -14.35 12.11 -9.87
N THR A 265 -14.39 10.98 -9.20
CA THR A 265 -15.11 10.84 -7.93
C THR A 265 -14.27 11.42 -6.79
N ILE A 266 -14.68 12.60 -6.31
CA ILE A 266 -14.09 13.28 -5.14
C ILE A 266 -14.67 12.68 -3.86
N PHE A 267 -13.82 12.45 -2.87
CA PHE A 267 -14.23 12.02 -1.52
C PHE A 267 -13.50 12.79 -0.41
N GLU A 268 -14.19 12.96 0.72
CA GLU A 268 -13.63 13.55 1.94
C GLU A 268 -13.05 12.47 2.86
N ALA A 269 -12.38 12.89 3.94
CA ALA A 269 -11.83 11.94 4.92
C ALA A 269 -12.93 11.26 5.74
N ALA A 270 -12.67 10.02 6.15
CA ALA A 270 -13.48 9.29 7.12
C ALA A 270 -13.69 10.14 8.40
N PRO A 271 -14.82 9.99 9.13
CA PRO A 271 -15.23 10.93 10.17
C PRO A 271 -14.13 11.34 11.17
N GLN A 272 -13.88 12.65 11.23
CA GLN A 272 -12.83 13.27 12.03
C GLN A 272 -13.39 13.77 13.38
N VAL A 273 -12.61 13.62 14.45
CA VAL A 273 -12.98 13.94 15.82
C VAL A 273 -12.33 15.23 16.28
N PHE A 274 -13.18 16.16 16.75
CA PHE A 274 -12.78 17.43 17.35
C PHE A 274 -13.28 17.50 18.80
N VAL A 275 -12.45 18.05 19.69
CA VAL A 275 -12.74 18.23 21.11
C VAL A 275 -12.44 19.67 21.50
N ASN A 276 -13.42 20.34 22.11
CA ASN A 276 -13.32 21.76 22.49
C ASN A 276 -12.98 22.70 21.31
N GLY A 277 -13.24 22.29 20.07
CA GLY A 277 -12.84 22.98 18.83
C GLY A 277 -11.43 22.64 18.32
N ASN A 278 -10.62 21.92 19.10
CA ASN A 278 -9.32 21.41 18.68
C ASN A 278 -9.49 20.10 17.90
N PHE A 279 -8.68 19.91 16.86
CA PHE A 279 -8.57 18.62 16.17
C PHE A 279 -7.89 17.57 17.05
N VAL A 280 -8.40 16.33 17.07
CA VAL A 280 -7.83 15.21 17.83
C VAL A 280 -7.25 14.14 16.91
N GLY A 281 -7.97 13.81 15.84
CA GLY A 281 -7.64 12.72 14.93
C GLY A 281 -8.87 12.24 14.16
N GLY A 282 -8.74 11.20 13.36
CA GLY A 282 -9.91 10.42 12.92
C GLY A 282 -10.48 9.57 14.06
N CYS A 283 -11.60 8.89 13.80
CA CYS A 283 -12.08 7.83 14.70
C CYS A 283 -11.03 6.73 14.97
N ASP A 284 -10.09 6.56 14.05
CA ASP A 284 -8.97 5.61 14.10
C ASP A 284 -7.98 5.95 15.24
N ILE A 285 -7.53 7.21 15.30
CA ILE A 285 -6.68 7.74 16.38
C ILE A 285 -7.39 7.62 17.74
N MET A 286 -8.71 7.84 17.80
CA MET A 286 -9.48 7.63 19.03
C MET A 286 -9.51 6.16 19.47
N VAL A 287 -9.61 5.22 18.52
CA VAL A 287 -9.53 3.77 18.81
C VAL A 287 -8.13 3.38 19.27
N GLN A 288 -7.07 3.90 18.65
CA GLN A 288 -5.70 3.65 19.09
C GLN A 288 -5.44 4.19 20.50
N MET A 289 -5.83 5.44 20.80
CA MET A 289 -5.75 6.00 22.15
C MET A 289 -6.49 5.14 23.18
N HIS A 290 -7.57 4.46 22.81
CA HIS A 290 -8.26 3.54 23.71
C HIS A 290 -7.48 2.24 23.96
N GLN A 291 -6.90 1.66 22.91
CA GLN A 291 -6.09 0.44 22.99
C GLN A 291 -4.78 0.65 23.77
N GLU A 292 -4.16 1.82 23.61
CA GLU A 292 -2.94 2.22 24.31
C GLU A 292 -3.23 2.81 25.72
N GLY A 293 -4.52 2.94 26.09
CA GLY A 293 -5.00 3.38 27.41
C GLY A 293 -5.10 4.90 27.59
N GLU A 294 -4.41 5.67 26.76
CA GLU A 294 -4.28 7.12 26.83
C GLU A 294 -5.60 7.90 26.72
N ILE A 295 -6.64 7.32 26.09
CA ILE A 295 -7.93 8.01 25.87
C ILE A 295 -8.58 8.51 27.17
N THR A 296 -8.35 7.82 28.28
CA THR A 296 -8.94 8.18 29.58
C THR A 296 -8.30 9.45 30.14
N ASP A 297 -6.96 9.56 30.04
CA ASP A 297 -6.25 10.77 30.46
C ASP A 297 -6.42 11.92 29.45
N PHE A 298 -6.56 11.62 28.16
CA PHE A 298 -6.96 12.60 27.14
C PHE A 298 -8.34 13.22 27.47
N PHE A 299 -9.38 12.42 27.66
CA PHE A 299 -10.71 12.93 28.00
C PHE A 299 -10.71 13.69 29.34
N LYS A 300 -10.00 13.19 30.34
CA LYS A 300 -9.84 13.84 31.65
C LYS A 300 -9.12 15.19 31.58
N LYS A 301 -8.08 15.30 30.74
CA LYS A 301 -7.38 16.57 30.45
C LYS A 301 -8.30 17.58 29.76
N GLU A 302 -9.08 17.13 28.79
CA GLU A 302 -10.02 17.97 28.02
C GLU A 302 -11.37 18.21 28.71
N GLY A 303 -11.55 17.75 29.96
CA GLY A 303 -12.77 17.94 30.75
C GLY A 303 -13.98 17.10 30.31
N ILE A 304 -13.79 16.13 29.42
CA ILE A 304 -14.83 15.25 28.91
C ILE A 304 -15.15 14.15 29.93
N LYS A 305 -16.42 14.05 30.32
CA LYS A 305 -16.93 12.85 31.00
C LYS A 305 -16.92 11.68 30.01
N SER A 306 -16.26 10.58 30.38
CA SER A 306 -16.30 9.34 29.62
C SER A 306 -16.69 8.17 30.52
N ARG A 307 -17.24 7.10 29.94
CA ARG A 307 -17.58 5.89 30.72
C ARG A 307 -16.34 5.21 31.33
N PHE A 308 -15.14 5.51 30.81
CA PHE A 308 -13.87 5.00 31.32
C PHE A 308 -13.37 5.73 32.58
N SER A 309 -13.82 6.98 32.83
CA SER A 309 -13.47 7.70 34.07
C SER A 309 -14.28 7.25 35.29
N ASP A 310 -15.40 6.54 35.09
CA ASP A 310 -16.27 6.08 36.17
C ASP A 310 -15.88 4.69 36.73
N SER A 311 -14.98 3.95 36.06
CA SER A 311 -14.58 2.58 36.42
C SER A 311 -13.44 2.47 37.44
N GLN A 312 -13.34 3.41 38.39
CA GLN A 312 -12.41 3.37 39.54
C GLN A 312 -13.08 3.77 40.88
N GLN A 313 -14.36 3.42 41.05
CA GLN A 313 -15.09 3.49 42.34
C GLN A 313 -15.81 2.17 42.62
#